data_AF-K0BBQ5-F1
#
_entry.id   AF-K0BBQ5-F1
#
_cell.length_a   1.000
_cell.length_b   1.000
_cell.length_c   1.000
_cell.angle_alpha   90.00
_cell.angle_beta   90.00
_cell.angle_gamma   90.00
#
_symmetry.space_group_name_H-M   'P 1'
#
loop_
_entity.id
_entity.type
_entity.pdbx_description
1 polymer ?
#
loop_
_entity_poly.entity_id
_entity_poly.type
_entity_poly.pdbx_seq_one_letter_code
_entity_poly.pdbx_strand_id
1 'polypeptide(L)'
;MNQVTSKALTGFKYIYLIAFFALLAGFFHPLITNTSFDGVIIGVLILFVGLAGGVLLYKAATSESKRAIFLGGGFALMSISLYYIFQLTGRT
;
A
#
# COMPACT_ATOMS: atom_id res chain seq x y z
N MET A 1 30.01 2.22 7.01
CA MET A 1 28.66 2.12 6.39
C MET A 1 28.53 0.75 5.76
N ASN A 2 27.51 -0.05 6.14
CA ASN A 2 27.36 -1.44 5.70
C ASN A 2 26.91 -1.49 4.22
N GLN A 3 27.61 -2.25 3.38
CA GLN A 3 27.36 -2.38 1.92
C GLN A 3 25.91 -2.82 1.59
N VAL A 4 25.28 -3.56 2.51
CA VAL A 4 23.90 -4.06 2.40
C VAL A 4 22.87 -2.92 2.47
N THR A 5 23.09 -1.93 3.33
CA THR A 5 22.25 -0.73 3.44
C THR A 5 22.30 0.09 2.16
N SER A 6 23.46 0.20 1.51
CA SER A 6 23.65 0.98 0.29
C SER A 6 22.89 0.38 -0.91
N LYS A 7 22.93 -0.96 -1.06
CA LYS A 7 22.21 -1.65 -2.14
C LYS A 7 20.69 -1.62 -1.99
N ALA A 8 20.18 -1.82 -0.76
CA ALA A 8 18.75 -1.69 -0.47
C ALA A 8 18.25 -0.26 -0.75
N LEU A 9 18.99 0.76 -0.31
CA LEU A 9 18.64 2.16 -0.53
C LEU A 9 18.62 2.55 -2.02
N THR A 10 19.48 1.92 -2.83
CA THR A 10 19.52 2.13 -4.28
C THR A 10 18.29 1.52 -4.99
N GLY A 11 17.78 0.38 -4.51
CA GLY A 11 16.57 -0.25 -5.04
C GLY A 11 15.28 0.52 -4.72
N PHE A 12 15.19 1.12 -3.53
CA PHE A 12 14.04 1.95 -3.14
C PHE A 12 13.92 3.26 -3.92
N LYS A 13 15.00 3.73 -4.56
CA LYS A 13 15.04 5.01 -5.29
C LYS A 13 13.96 5.14 -6.37
N TYR A 14 13.53 4.02 -6.96
CA TYR A 14 12.56 4.00 -8.06
C TYR A 14 11.18 3.45 -7.68
N ILE A 15 11.02 2.84 -6.51
CA ILE A 15 9.74 2.27 -6.06
C ILE A 15 8.68 3.37 -5.92
N TYR A 16 9.07 4.55 -5.42
CA TYR A 16 8.19 5.71 -5.36
C TYR A 16 7.67 6.10 -6.76
N LEU A 17 8.53 6.05 -7.77
CA LEU A 17 8.19 6.44 -9.13
C LEU A 17 7.17 5.45 -9.74
N ILE A 18 7.37 4.14 -9.51
CA ILE A 18 6.44 3.09 -9.94
C ILE A 18 5.07 3.28 -9.29
N ALA A 19 5.04 3.47 -7.97
CA ALA A 19 3.79 3.69 -7.24
C ALA A 19 3.08 4.97 -7.71
N PHE A 20 3.83 6.04 -7.94
CA PHE A 20 3.31 7.31 -8.46
C PHE A 20 2.65 7.13 -9.83
N PHE A 21 3.36 6.50 -10.78
CA PHE A 21 2.81 6.27 -12.12
C PHE A 21 1.62 5.30 -12.11
N ALA A 22 1.61 4.28 -11.24
CA ALA A 22 0.47 3.38 -11.10
C ALA A 22 -0.79 4.10 -10.59
N LEU A 23 -0.64 4.94 -9.56
CA LEU A 23 -1.75 5.76 -9.04
C LEU A 23 -2.21 6.79 -10.07
N LEU A 24 -1.28 7.42 -10.78
CA LEU A 24 -1.58 8.39 -11.82
C LEU A 24 -2.36 7.75 -12.98
N ALA A 25 -1.95 6.56 -13.44
CA ALA A 25 -2.66 5.80 -14.46
C ALA A 25 -4.08 5.43 -14.01
N GLY A 26 -4.25 5.01 -12.76
CA GLY A 26 -5.57 4.76 -12.16
C GLY A 26 -6.45 6.00 -12.14
N PHE A 27 -5.88 7.18 -11.87
CA PHE A 27 -6.62 8.45 -11.88
C PHE A 27 -7.03 8.91 -13.28
N PHE A 28 -6.16 8.72 -14.29
CA PHE A 28 -6.48 9.10 -15.67
C PHE A 28 -7.47 8.15 -16.35
N HIS A 29 -7.60 6.91 -15.91
CA HIS A 29 -8.52 5.94 -16.50
C HIS A 29 -9.99 6.43 -16.59
N PRO A 30 -10.64 6.88 -15.50
CA PRO A 30 -12.01 7.42 -15.59
C PRO A 30 -12.11 8.67 -16.45
N LEU A 31 -11.07 9.50 -16.51
CA LEU A 31 -11.03 10.71 -17.35
C LEU A 31 -11.11 10.37 -18.84
N ILE A 32 -10.35 9.37 -19.31
CA ILE A 32 -10.34 8.97 -20.72
C ILE A 32 -11.56 8.11 -21.11
N THR A 33 -12.17 7.42 -20.14
CA THR A 33 -13.33 6.54 -20.37
C THR A 33 -14.67 7.22 -20.11
N ASN A 34 -14.69 8.48 -19.67
CA ASN A 34 -15.89 9.19 -19.22
C ASN A 34 -16.69 8.39 -18.18
N THR A 35 -16.00 7.72 -17.26
CA THR A 35 -16.62 6.94 -16.18
C THR A 35 -16.51 7.68 -14.85
N SER A 36 -17.29 7.27 -13.86
CA SER A 36 -17.28 7.87 -12.52
C SER A 36 -15.95 7.64 -11.80
N PHE A 37 -15.48 8.66 -11.07
CA PHE A 37 -14.28 8.57 -10.24
C PHE A 37 -14.47 7.79 -8.93
N ASP A 38 -15.69 7.35 -8.60
CA ASP A 38 -16.03 6.76 -7.30
C ASP A 38 -15.17 5.52 -6.98
N GLY A 39 -15.05 4.60 -7.94
CA GLY A 39 -14.20 3.42 -7.80
C GLY A 39 -12.70 3.74 -7.62
N VAL A 40 -12.22 4.83 -8.24
CA VAL A 40 -10.83 5.29 -8.08
C VAL A 40 -10.61 5.89 -6.70
N ILE A 41 -11.55 6.72 -6.22
CA ILE A 41 -11.46 7.33 -4.90
C ILE A 41 -11.46 6.24 -3.81
N ILE A 42 -12.41 5.30 -3.89
CA ILE A 42 -12.49 4.18 -2.94
C ILE A 42 -11.24 3.30 -3.03
N GLY A 43 -10.78 2.96 -4.23
CA GLY A 43 -9.57 2.17 -4.45
C GLY A 43 -8.33 2.83 -3.84
N VAL A 44 -8.15 4.14 -4.03
CA VAL A 44 -7.04 4.90 -3.43
C VAL A 44 -7.12 4.85 -1.90
N LEU A 45 -8.29 5.05 -1.30
CA LEU A 45 -8.47 4.94 0.15
C LEU A 45 -8.07 3.56 0.69
N ILE A 46 -8.46 2.48 0.00
CA ILE A 46 -8.11 1.10 0.38
C ILE A 46 -6.60 0.86 0.30
N LEU A 47 -5.92 1.42 -0.70
CA LEU A 47 -4.46 1.36 -0.81
C LEU A 47 -3.78 2.11 0.35
N PHE A 48 -4.30 3.26 0.77
CA PHE A 48 -3.80 3.97 1.95
C PHE A 48 -3.97 3.16 3.24
N VAL A 49 -5.08 2.43 3.40
CA VAL A 49 -5.28 1.49 4.52
C VAL A 49 -4.23 0.38 4.51
N GLY A 50 -3.93 -0.20 3.33
CA GLY A 50 -2.87 -1.19 3.17
C GLY A 50 -1.48 -0.62 3.48
N LEU A 51 -1.20 0.61 3.03
CA LEU A 51 0.05 1.31 3.34
C LEU A 51 0.21 1.53 4.84
N ALA A 52 -0.85 1.96 5.53
CA ALA A 52 -0.85 2.09 6.99
C ALA A 52 -0.53 0.74 7.65
N GLY A 53 -1.15 -0.35 7.21
CA GLY A 53 -0.83 -1.71 7.68
C GLY A 53 0.64 -2.08 7.49
N GLY A 54 1.22 -1.76 6.33
CA GLY A 54 2.64 -1.96 6.04
C GLY A 54 3.57 -1.14 6.93
N VAL A 55 3.24 0.12 7.20
CA VAL A 55 3.99 0.99 8.13
C VAL A 55 3.95 0.44 9.56
N LEU A 56 2.78 -0.06 10.01
CA LEU A 56 2.69 -0.73 11.31
C LEU A 56 3.56 -1.99 11.36
N LEU A 57 3.56 -2.81 10.30
CA LEU A 57 4.42 -4.00 10.20
C LEU A 57 5.91 -3.64 10.25
N TYR A 58 6.32 -2.60 9.52
CA TYR A 58 7.69 -2.11 9.55
C TYR A 58 8.09 -1.65 10.96
N LYS A 59 7.20 -0.93 11.65
CA LYS A 59 7.42 -0.50 13.03
C LYS A 59 7.49 -1.68 13.99
N ALA A 60 6.73 -2.75 13.74
CA ALA A 60 6.81 -4.00 14.50
C ALA A 60 8.16 -4.71 14.34
N ALA A 61 8.73 -4.69 13.13
CA ALA A 61 10.03 -5.31 12.85
C ALA A 61 11.20 -4.57 13.54
N THR A 62 11.08 -3.25 13.72
CA THR A 62 12.12 -2.40 14.33
C THR A 62 11.94 -2.18 15.83
N SER A 63 10.73 -2.37 16.40
CA SER A 63 10.44 -2.04 17.81
C SER A 63 10.29 -3.29 18.69
N GLU A 64 11.12 -3.42 19.73
CA GLU A 64 11.09 -4.60 20.62
C GLU A 64 9.93 -4.59 21.65
N SER A 65 9.55 -3.44 22.22
CA SER A 65 8.67 -3.44 23.40
C SER A 65 7.16 -3.58 23.13
N LYS A 66 6.72 -3.47 21.87
CA LYS A 66 5.30 -3.62 21.47
C LYS A 66 5.10 -4.36 20.15
N ARG A 67 6.07 -5.19 19.77
CA ARG A 67 6.13 -5.91 18.50
C ARG A 67 4.84 -6.68 18.18
N ALA A 68 4.27 -7.38 19.16
CA ALA A 68 3.06 -8.19 18.97
C ALA A 68 1.83 -7.34 18.57
N ILE A 69 1.66 -6.17 19.18
CA ILE A 69 0.52 -5.28 18.91
C ILE A 69 0.64 -4.67 17.51
N PHE A 70 1.85 -4.22 17.15
CA PHE A 70 2.10 -3.65 15.82
C PHE A 70 1.98 -4.70 14.70
N LEU A 71 2.41 -5.94 14.96
CA LEU A 71 2.22 -7.07 14.03
C LEU A 71 0.74 -7.38 13.84
N GLY A 72 -0.02 -7.57 14.92
CA GLY A 72 -1.44 -7.88 14.86
C GLY A 72 -2.24 -6.78 14.15
N GLY A 73 -2.01 -5.52 14.51
CA GLY A 73 -2.68 -4.38 13.89
C GLY A 73 -2.31 -4.21 12.41
N GLY A 74 -1.04 -4.37 12.06
CA GLY A 74 -0.61 -4.24 10.67
C GLY A 74 -1.11 -5.36 9.78
N PHE A 75 -1.14 -6.61 10.26
CA PHE A 75 -1.73 -7.73 9.53
C PHE A 75 -3.24 -7.59 9.38
N ALA A 76 -3.94 -7.13 10.41
CA ALA A 76 -5.38 -6.85 10.32
C ALA A 76 -5.69 -5.80 9.24
N LEU A 77 -4.95 -4.68 9.22
CA LEU A 77 -5.08 -3.65 8.21
C LEU A 77 -4.78 -4.17 6.78
N MET A 78 -3.76 -5.01 6.63
CA MET A 78 -3.44 -5.65 5.35
C MET A 78 -4.55 -6.59 4.88
N SER A 79 -5.10 -7.42 5.77
CA SER A 79 -6.21 -8.32 5.44
C SER A 79 -7.48 -7.55 5.05
N ILE A 80 -7.80 -6.46 5.75
CA ILE A 80 -8.94 -5.59 5.42
C ILE A 80 -8.75 -4.95 4.05
N SER A 81 -7.56 -4.40 3.78
CA SER A 81 -7.24 -3.80 2.48
C SER A 81 -7.38 -4.83 1.35
N LEU A 82 -6.86 -6.03 1.55
CA LEU A 82 -6.95 -7.11 0.57
C LEU A 82 -8.40 -7.54 0.32
N TYR A 83 -9.20 -7.71 1.37
CA TYR A 83 -10.63 -8.03 1.26
C TYR A 83 -11.40 -7.01 0.42
N TYR A 84 -11.17 -5.71 0.66
CA TYR A 84 -11.82 -4.65 -0.12
C TYR A 84 -11.37 -4.63 -1.59
N ILE A 85 -10.12 -4.98 -1.89
CA ILE A 85 -9.65 -5.13 -3.28
C ILE A 85 -10.41 -6.26 -3.99
N PHE A 86 -10.62 -7.40 -3.31
CA PHE A 86 -11.38 -8.52 -3.88
C PHE A 86 -12.85 -8.16 -4.14
N GLN A 87 -13.49 -7.48 -3.19
CA GLN A 87 -14.84 -6.90 -3.32
C GLN A 87 -14.93 -5.96 -4.53
N LEU A 88 -14.01 -5.00 -4.65
CA LEU A 88 -13.99 -4.05 -5.77
C LEU A 88 -13.79 -4.72 -7.12
N THR A 89 -13.07 -5.83 -7.16
CA THR A 89 -12.81 -6.56 -8.41
C THR A 89 -13.92 -7.57 -8.75
N GLY A 90 -14.94 -7.71 -7.89
CA GLY A 90 -16.03 -8.67 -8.08
C GLY A 90 -15.59 -10.14 -7.99
N ARG A 91 -14.47 -10.42 -7.30
CA ARG A 91 -13.89 -11.77 -7.14
C ARG A 91 -14.14 -12.31 -5.73
N THR A 92 -15.39 -12.30 -5.31
CA THR A 92 -15.85 -12.85 -4.02
C THR A 92 -16.67 -14.11 -4.23
#